data_AF-U6EDT4-F1
#
_entry.id   AF-U6EDT4-F1
#
_cell.length_a   1.000
_cell.length_b   1.000
_cell.length_c   1.000
_cell.angle_alpha   90.00
_cell.angle_beta   90.00
_cell.angle_gamma   90.00
#
_symmetry.space_group_name_H-M   'P 1'
#
loop_
_entity.id
_entity.type
_entity.pdbx_description
1 polymer ?
#
loop_
_entity_poly.entity_id
_entity_poly.type
_entity_poly.pdbx_seq_one_letter_code
_entity_poly.pdbx_strand_id
1 'polypeptide(L)'
;MVLKDKIKIFCTGLTLALFILVSVTGASYADVVEPGEKIIPYSYQIVNLQDYPHYVLILHGTPNPSLEVLDSSKFSFYKLSTCYIYAVPSSVYQEVELNKMNETQISEFLKNDNRVARSNLRLEGLYDTVNKGNPLESALIILKIYSIEGNTLNIQKEKIIYTYSNNQSIEKPFLNQNQTPEPPFIGPSWDFYFYFVGLPLLALAVILFIFIRRR
;
A
#
# COMPACT_ATOMS: atom_id res chain seq x y z
N MET A 1 12.84 -49.31 40.46
CA MET A 1 12.20 -48.21 39.72
C MET A 1 11.30 -48.81 38.65
N VAL A 2 9.98 -48.65 38.81
CA VAL A 2 8.96 -49.38 38.04
C VAL A 2 8.79 -48.73 36.66
N LEU A 3 8.45 -49.50 35.62
CA LEU A 3 8.26 -49.01 34.24
C LEU A 3 7.36 -47.76 34.15
N LYS A 4 6.37 -47.67 35.05
CA LYS A 4 5.46 -46.54 35.22
C LYS A 4 6.16 -45.22 35.60
N ASP A 5 7.22 -45.28 36.41
CA ASP A 5 7.98 -44.09 36.85
C ASP A 5 8.84 -43.55 35.71
N LYS A 6 9.41 -44.43 34.87
CA LYS A 6 10.17 -44.04 33.68
C LYS A 6 9.30 -43.35 32.63
N ILE A 7 8.08 -43.87 32.42
CA ILE A 7 7.10 -43.26 31.49
C ILE A 7 6.66 -41.88 31.99
N LYS A 8 6.42 -41.73 33.30
CA LYS A 8 6.01 -40.45 33.88
C LYS A 8 7.09 -39.38 33.73
N ILE A 9 8.35 -39.73 34.02
CA ILE A 9 9.51 -38.83 33.86
C ILE A 9 9.70 -38.43 32.40
N PHE A 10 9.59 -39.40 31.48
CA PHE A 10 9.70 -39.14 30.03
C PHE A 10 8.60 -38.19 29.53
N CYS A 11 7.34 -38.41 29.93
CA CYS A 11 6.23 -37.52 29.56
C CYS A 11 6.37 -36.11 30.14
N THR A 12 6.85 -35.97 31.39
CA THR A 12 7.13 -34.65 31.99
C THR A 12 8.30 -33.94 31.33
N GLY A 13 9.35 -34.67 30.91
CA GLY A 13 10.47 -34.09 30.18
C GLY A 13 10.07 -33.62 28.79
N LEU A 14 9.26 -34.41 28.08
CA LEU A 14 8.76 -34.07 26.74
C LEU A 14 7.83 -32.84 26.77
N THR A 15 6.94 -32.76 27.75
CA THR A 15 6.02 -31.61 27.91
C THR A 15 6.78 -30.33 28.28
N LEU A 16 7.80 -30.42 29.13
CA LEU A 16 8.66 -29.27 29.45
C LEU A 16 9.47 -28.80 28.23
N ALA A 17 10.01 -29.74 27.44
CA ALA A 17 10.74 -29.42 26.22
C ALA A 17 9.84 -28.76 25.16
N LEU A 18 8.61 -29.26 24.98
CA LEU A 18 7.60 -28.65 24.11
C LEU A 18 7.23 -27.24 24.57
N PHE A 19 7.08 -27.03 25.88
CA PHE A 19 6.76 -25.70 26.42
C PHE A 19 7.89 -24.70 26.17
N ILE A 20 9.14 -25.12 26.38
CA ILE A 20 10.31 -24.29 26.07
C ILE A 20 10.34 -23.98 24.57
N LEU A 21 10.17 -24.97 23.70
CA LEU A 21 10.16 -24.78 22.25
C LEU A 21 9.10 -23.76 21.79
N VAL A 22 7.86 -23.85 22.31
CA VAL A 22 6.80 -22.88 22.02
C VAL A 22 7.11 -21.47 22.57
N SER A 23 7.91 -21.38 23.64
CA SER A 23 8.31 -20.10 24.23
C SER A 23 9.42 -19.39 23.45
N VAL A 24 10.23 -20.13 22.68
CA VAL A 24 11.35 -19.56 21.89
C VAL A 24 10.98 -19.35 20.42
N THR A 25 9.87 -19.93 19.94
CA THR A 25 9.33 -19.59 18.63
C THR A 25 8.73 -18.18 18.70
N GLY A 26 9.54 -17.17 18.39
CA GLY A 26 9.04 -15.83 18.08
C GLY A 26 7.95 -15.96 17.01
N ALA A 27 6.82 -15.29 17.24
CA ALA A 27 5.76 -15.24 16.24
C ALA A 27 6.37 -14.69 14.93
N SER A 28 6.39 -15.51 13.89
CA SER A 28 6.73 -15.03 12.56
C SER A 28 5.55 -14.18 12.09
N TYR A 29 5.68 -12.87 12.25
CA TYR A 29 4.72 -11.91 11.74
C TYR A 29 4.90 -11.78 10.22
N ALA A 30 4.36 -12.73 9.48
CA ALA A 30 4.12 -12.52 8.07
C ALA A 30 2.99 -11.50 7.96
N ASP A 31 3.31 -10.33 7.42
CA ASP A 31 2.33 -9.30 7.03
C ASP A 31 1.61 -8.55 8.17
N VAL A 32 2.28 -8.31 9.31
CA VAL A 32 1.68 -7.57 10.43
C VAL A 32 2.25 -6.17 10.54
N VAL A 33 1.35 -5.18 10.48
CA VAL A 33 1.65 -3.78 10.81
C VAL A 33 2.03 -3.70 12.27
N GLU A 34 3.15 -3.03 12.60
CA GLU A 34 3.60 -2.95 13.98
C GLU A 34 2.53 -2.34 14.90
N PRO A 35 2.39 -2.84 16.14
CA PRO A 35 1.46 -2.25 17.09
C PRO A 35 1.74 -0.77 17.30
N GLY A 36 0.79 0.08 16.92
CA GLY A 36 0.95 1.54 16.98
C GLY A 36 1.14 2.19 15.61
N GLU A 37 1.27 1.39 14.55
CA GLU A 37 1.40 1.86 13.18
C GLU A 37 0.16 1.59 12.32
N LYS A 38 0.10 2.24 11.15
CA LYS A 38 -0.88 2.03 10.10
C LYS A 38 -0.20 2.11 8.74
N ILE A 39 -0.66 1.28 7.80
CA ILE A 39 -0.27 1.38 6.38
C ILE A 39 -1.06 2.53 5.76
N ILE A 40 -0.40 3.32 4.91
CA ILE A 40 -1.07 4.33 4.10
C ILE A 40 -1.56 3.70 2.78
N PRO A 41 -2.88 3.64 2.52
CA PRO A 41 -3.43 3.32 1.21
C PRO A 41 -2.72 4.10 0.10
N TYR A 42 -2.18 3.36 -0.85
CA TYR A 42 -1.39 3.88 -1.95
C TYR A 42 -1.99 3.47 -3.29
N SER A 43 -2.25 4.45 -4.14
CA SER A 43 -2.95 4.24 -5.40
C SER A 43 -2.38 5.12 -6.52
N TYR A 44 -2.71 4.75 -7.74
CA TYR A 44 -2.32 5.44 -8.96
C TYR A 44 -3.56 5.75 -9.78
N GLN A 45 -3.48 6.79 -10.62
CA GLN A 45 -4.50 7.12 -11.61
C GLN A 45 -3.86 7.72 -12.84
N ILE A 46 -4.32 7.33 -14.03
CA ILE A 46 -3.88 7.90 -15.31
C ILE A 46 -4.90 8.95 -15.75
N VAL A 47 -4.50 10.22 -15.84
CA VAL A 47 -5.46 11.33 -16.10
C VAL A 47 -5.79 11.55 -17.57
N ASN A 48 -4.97 11.03 -18.47
CA ASN A 48 -5.11 11.24 -19.92
C ASN A 48 -5.22 9.94 -20.72
N LEU A 49 -5.81 8.91 -20.12
CA LEU A 49 -6.01 7.62 -20.77
C LEU A 49 -6.93 7.73 -22.01
N GLN A 50 -7.92 8.61 -21.95
CA GLN A 50 -8.86 8.91 -23.04
C GLN A 50 -8.18 9.46 -24.30
N ASP A 51 -6.96 10.00 -24.19
CA ASP A 51 -6.21 10.53 -25.33
C ASP A 51 -5.60 9.39 -26.18
N TYR A 52 -5.64 8.13 -25.68
CA TYR A 52 -5.07 6.95 -26.32
C TYR A 52 -6.13 5.83 -26.54
N PRO A 53 -7.25 6.11 -27.26
CA PRO A 53 -8.38 5.18 -27.36
C PRO A 53 -8.08 3.91 -28.17
N HIS A 54 -6.98 3.89 -28.93
CA HIS A 54 -6.55 2.75 -29.74
C HIS A 54 -5.61 1.79 -28.99
N TYR A 55 -5.38 2.04 -27.70
CA TYR A 55 -4.56 1.21 -26.84
C TYR A 55 -5.38 0.70 -25.66
N VAL A 56 -5.14 -0.56 -25.29
CA VAL A 56 -5.55 -1.15 -24.03
C VAL A 56 -4.36 -1.07 -23.09
N LEU A 57 -4.52 -0.39 -21.97
CA LEU A 57 -3.47 -0.31 -20.96
C LEU A 57 -3.63 -1.42 -19.94
N ILE A 58 -2.53 -2.09 -19.65
CA ILE A 58 -2.48 -3.29 -18.82
C ILE A 58 -1.45 -3.08 -17.73
N LEU A 59 -1.86 -3.24 -16.48
CA LEU A 59 -0.96 -3.36 -15.34
C LEU A 59 -0.57 -4.83 -15.17
N HIS A 60 0.72 -5.09 -15.12
CA HIS A 60 1.27 -6.41 -14.86
C HIS A 60 2.54 -6.32 -14.01
N GLY A 61 2.68 -7.23 -13.06
CA GLY A 61 3.87 -7.31 -12.20
C GLY A 61 3.92 -8.57 -11.37
N THR A 62 5.02 -8.73 -10.64
CA THR A 62 5.26 -9.90 -9.78
C THR A 62 5.31 -9.43 -8.32
N PRO A 63 4.66 -10.14 -7.38
CA PRO A 63 3.84 -11.34 -7.56
C PRO A 63 2.40 -11.09 -8.05
N ASN A 64 1.90 -9.85 -8.02
CA ASN A 64 0.55 -9.50 -8.49
C ASN A 64 0.50 -8.03 -8.98
N PRO A 65 -0.42 -7.63 -9.87
CA PRO A 65 -1.43 -8.46 -10.51
C PRO A 65 -0.86 -9.23 -11.71
N SER A 66 -1.46 -10.40 -11.97
CA SER A 66 -1.16 -11.19 -13.16
C SER A 66 -1.61 -10.48 -14.45
N LEU A 67 -2.75 -9.79 -14.42
CA LEU A 67 -3.26 -8.97 -15.52
C LEU A 67 -4.38 -8.07 -15.00
N GLU A 68 -4.24 -6.76 -15.13
CA GLU A 68 -5.32 -5.81 -14.83
C GLU A 68 -5.44 -4.79 -15.95
N VAL A 69 -6.62 -4.72 -16.59
CA VAL A 69 -6.89 -3.71 -17.62
C VAL A 69 -7.22 -2.40 -16.92
N LEU A 70 -6.45 -1.36 -17.23
CA LEU A 70 -6.58 -0.05 -16.63
C LEU A 70 -7.61 0.79 -17.38
N ASP A 71 -8.39 1.54 -16.60
CA ASP A 71 -9.28 2.59 -17.05
C ASP A 71 -8.89 3.93 -16.39
N SER A 72 -9.75 4.95 -16.49
CA SER A 72 -9.51 6.25 -15.86
C SER A 72 -9.71 6.26 -14.34
N SER A 73 -10.04 5.10 -13.72
CA SER A 73 -10.23 4.98 -12.28
C SER A 73 -8.91 4.86 -11.52
N LYS A 74 -9.01 4.79 -10.19
CA LYS A 74 -7.85 4.59 -9.32
C LYS A 74 -7.55 3.11 -9.24
N PHE A 75 -6.28 2.74 -9.35
CA PHE A 75 -5.83 1.36 -9.20
C PHE A 75 -4.74 1.25 -8.14
N SER A 76 -4.63 0.08 -7.54
CA SER A 76 -3.64 -0.27 -6.52
C SER A 76 -3.35 -1.76 -6.62
N PHE A 77 -2.17 -2.18 -6.20
CA PHE A 77 -1.74 -3.57 -6.28
C PHE A 77 -0.99 -3.99 -5.03
N TYR A 78 -0.69 -5.28 -4.91
CA TYR A 78 -0.12 -5.85 -3.70
C TYR A 78 1.21 -5.16 -3.33
N LYS A 79 1.37 -4.83 -2.06
CA LYS A 79 2.42 -3.93 -1.55
C LYS A 79 3.87 -4.35 -1.84
N LEU A 80 4.12 -5.66 -1.99
CA LEU A 80 5.45 -6.20 -2.32
C LEU A 80 5.64 -6.42 -3.82
N SER A 81 4.70 -5.95 -4.64
CA SER A 81 4.76 -6.15 -6.08
C SER A 81 5.43 -4.98 -6.77
N THR A 82 6.12 -5.31 -7.83
CA THR A 82 6.73 -4.37 -8.74
C THR A 82 6.06 -4.51 -10.09
N CYS A 83 5.39 -3.44 -10.52
CA CYS A 83 4.56 -3.47 -11.72
C CYS A 83 5.05 -2.49 -12.78
N TYR A 84 4.71 -2.81 -14.03
CA TYR A 84 4.83 -1.91 -15.18
C TYR A 84 3.46 -1.77 -15.84
N ILE A 85 3.26 -0.67 -16.54
CA ILE A 85 2.10 -0.46 -17.39
C ILE A 85 2.53 -0.81 -18.82
N TYR A 86 1.69 -1.57 -19.50
CA TYR A 86 1.90 -1.98 -20.88
C TYR A 86 0.77 -1.38 -21.73
N ALA A 87 1.11 -0.79 -22.86
CA ALA A 87 0.15 -0.36 -23.85
C ALA A 87 0.14 -1.37 -25.01
N VAL A 88 -1.01 -1.99 -25.23
CA VAL A 88 -1.22 -2.96 -26.31
C VAL A 88 -2.21 -2.35 -27.29
N PRO A 89 -1.90 -2.25 -28.59
CA PRO A 89 -2.87 -1.81 -29.58
C PRO A 89 -4.15 -2.66 -29.51
N SER A 90 -5.33 -2.04 -29.58
CA SER A 90 -6.60 -2.75 -29.40
C SER A 90 -6.78 -3.92 -30.39
N SER A 91 -6.27 -3.79 -31.62
CA SER A 91 -6.27 -4.86 -32.62
C SER A 91 -5.45 -6.07 -32.18
N VAL A 92 -4.26 -5.85 -31.63
CA VAL A 92 -3.38 -6.90 -31.11
C VAL A 92 -3.98 -7.54 -29.87
N TYR A 93 -4.56 -6.74 -28.97
CA TYR A 93 -5.23 -7.24 -27.77
C TYR A 93 -6.37 -8.22 -28.11
N GLN A 94 -7.16 -7.91 -29.15
CA GLN A 94 -8.24 -8.77 -29.63
C GLN A 94 -7.72 -10.04 -30.33
N GLU A 95 -6.64 -9.93 -31.11
CA GLU A 95 -6.02 -11.06 -31.82
C GLU A 95 -5.43 -12.11 -30.86
N VAL A 96 -4.74 -11.65 -29.82
CA VAL A 96 -3.93 -12.51 -28.94
C VAL A 96 -4.76 -13.19 -27.85
N GLU A 97 -5.98 -12.71 -27.56
CA GLU A 97 -6.89 -13.27 -26.56
C GLU A 97 -6.21 -13.52 -25.19
N LEU A 98 -5.63 -12.46 -24.61
CA LEU A 98 -4.84 -12.54 -23.36
C LEU A 98 -5.56 -13.22 -22.19
N ASN A 99 -6.88 -13.16 -22.16
CA ASN A 99 -7.72 -13.81 -21.15
C ASN A 99 -7.69 -15.35 -21.19
N LYS A 100 -7.22 -15.96 -22.29
CA LYS A 100 -7.06 -17.42 -22.43
C LYS A 100 -5.63 -17.89 -22.12
N MET A 101 -4.70 -16.96 -21.93
CA MET A 101 -3.30 -17.26 -21.64
C MET A 101 -3.10 -17.52 -20.14
N ASN A 102 -2.12 -18.37 -19.81
CA ASN A 102 -1.65 -18.49 -18.44
C ASN A 102 -0.68 -17.34 -18.08
N GLU A 103 -0.36 -17.20 -16.79
CA GLU A 103 0.48 -16.09 -16.29
C GLU A 103 1.86 -16.01 -16.96
N THR A 104 2.51 -17.15 -17.22
CA THR A 104 3.81 -17.21 -17.89
C THR A 104 3.72 -16.69 -19.32
N GLN A 105 2.69 -17.12 -20.05
CA GLN A 105 2.43 -16.67 -21.42
C GLN A 105 2.11 -15.17 -21.49
N ILE A 106 1.31 -14.66 -20.55
CA ILE A 106 1.02 -13.23 -20.44
C ILE A 106 2.32 -12.46 -20.19
N SER A 107 3.14 -12.92 -19.23
CA SER A 107 4.41 -12.27 -18.89
C SER A 107 5.37 -12.25 -20.09
N GLU A 108 5.45 -13.35 -20.83
CA GLU A 108 6.28 -13.48 -22.02
C GLU A 108 5.81 -12.56 -23.15
N PHE A 109 4.50 -12.55 -23.45
CA PHE A 109 3.91 -11.65 -24.44
C PHE A 109 4.18 -10.18 -24.10
N LEU A 110 3.85 -9.75 -22.88
CA LEU A 110 3.98 -8.35 -22.48
C LEU A 110 5.43 -7.85 -22.47
N LYS A 111 6.39 -8.74 -22.18
CA LYS A 111 7.81 -8.37 -22.12
C LYS A 111 8.54 -8.44 -23.46
N ASN A 112 8.12 -9.35 -24.36
CA ASN A 112 8.92 -9.71 -25.53
C ASN A 112 8.26 -9.39 -26.88
N ASP A 113 6.93 -9.19 -26.95
CA ASP A 113 6.27 -8.88 -28.21
C ASP A 113 6.59 -7.44 -28.66
N ASN A 114 7.03 -7.29 -29.90
CA ASN A 114 7.45 -6.00 -30.46
C ASN A 114 6.28 -5.03 -30.73
N ARG A 115 5.04 -5.47 -30.60
CA ARG A 115 3.84 -4.63 -30.72
C ARG A 115 3.36 -4.08 -29.37
N VAL A 116 3.99 -4.50 -28.27
CA VAL A 116 3.66 -4.06 -26.92
C VAL A 116 4.63 -2.97 -26.48
N ALA A 117 4.08 -1.84 -26.01
CA ALA A 117 4.87 -0.76 -25.43
C ALA A 117 4.89 -0.86 -23.91
N ARG A 118 6.08 -0.91 -23.30
CA ARG A 118 6.25 -0.99 -21.85
C ARG A 118 6.56 0.38 -21.25
N SER A 119 6.01 0.66 -20.07
CA SER A 119 6.30 1.89 -19.35
C SER A 119 7.78 2.03 -19.04
N ASN A 120 8.32 3.23 -19.24
CA ASN A 120 9.64 3.63 -18.71
C ASN A 120 9.64 3.78 -17.18
N LEU A 121 8.46 3.75 -16.55
CA LEU A 121 8.26 3.88 -15.12
C LEU A 121 7.98 2.52 -14.47
N ARG A 122 8.72 2.22 -13.40
CA ARG A 122 8.45 1.12 -12.47
C ARG A 122 7.55 1.61 -11.35
N LEU A 123 6.47 0.88 -11.06
CA LEU A 123 5.51 1.21 -10.00
C LEU A 123 5.74 0.30 -8.80
N GLU A 124 5.71 0.90 -7.61
CA GLU A 124 5.83 0.21 -6.32
C GLU A 124 4.46 0.17 -5.63
N GLY A 125 4.17 -0.92 -4.92
CA GLY A 125 2.86 -1.14 -4.31
C GLY A 125 2.68 -0.53 -2.91
N LEU A 126 3.75 0.00 -2.31
CA LEU A 126 3.74 0.55 -0.97
C LEU A 126 4.24 1.99 -0.98
N TYR A 127 3.53 2.86 -0.25
CA TYR A 127 4.02 4.19 0.09
C TYR A 127 4.94 4.11 1.31
N ASP A 128 4.35 3.94 2.49
CA ASP A 128 5.07 3.81 3.76
C ASP A 128 4.12 3.31 4.87
N THR A 129 4.71 2.93 5.99
CA THR A 129 4.01 2.68 7.26
C THR A 129 4.26 3.86 8.20
N VAL A 130 3.21 4.38 8.81
CA VAL A 130 3.31 5.54 9.72
C VAL A 130 2.70 5.24 11.07
N ASN A 131 3.13 5.97 12.10
CA ASN A 131 2.48 5.94 13.41
C ASN A 131 0.97 6.25 13.28
N LYS A 132 0.12 5.59 14.06
CA LYS A 132 -1.35 5.80 14.06
C LYS A 132 -1.75 7.24 14.35
N GLY A 133 -0.94 7.97 15.12
CA GLY A 133 -1.14 9.40 15.39
C GLY A 133 -0.83 10.32 14.21
N ASN A 134 -0.22 9.82 13.13
CA ASN A 134 0.02 10.60 11.93
C ASN A 134 -1.32 10.90 11.21
N PRO A 135 -1.63 12.16 10.88
CA PRO A 135 -2.90 12.53 10.25
C PRO A 135 -3.03 12.08 8.79
N LEU A 136 -1.96 11.61 8.15
CA LEU A 136 -2.00 11.12 6.77
C LEU A 136 -2.90 9.88 6.66
N GLU A 137 -3.81 9.88 5.69
CA GLU A 137 -4.76 8.79 5.46
C GLU A 137 -4.56 8.07 4.12
N SER A 138 -4.17 8.77 3.06
CA SER A 138 -3.93 8.13 1.77
C SER A 138 -2.99 8.94 0.90
N ALA A 139 -2.33 8.25 -0.02
CA ALA A 139 -1.50 8.84 -1.06
C ALA A 139 -1.96 8.36 -2.45
N LEU A 140 -2.27 9.29 -3.35
CA LEU A 140 -2.64 9.02 -4.74
C LEU A 140 -1.63 9.64 -5.69
N ILE A 141 -0.96 8.83 -6.50
CA ILE A 141 -0.10 9.32 -7.58
C ILE A 141 -0.93 9.51 -8.85
N ILE A 142 -0.80 10.71 -9.42
CA ILE A 142 -1.30 11.04 -10.73
C ILE A 142 -0.21 10.78 -11.76
N LEU A 143 -0.53 9.89 -12.71
CA LEU A 143 0.30 9.54 -13.84
C LEU A 143 -0.22 10.21 -15.10
N LYS A 144 0.71 10.64 -15.95
CA LYS A 144 0.41 11.22 -17.26
C LYS A 144 1.25 10.57 -18.34
N ILE A 145 0.59 10.13 -19.40
CA ILE A 145 1.22 9.57 -20.59
C ILE A 145 1.63 10.73 -21.49
N TYR A 146 2.87 10.72 -21.96
CA TYR A 146 3.40 11.72 -22.88
C TYR A 146 3.48 11.19 -24.29
N SER A 147 3.92 9.95 -24.47
CA SER A 147 3.98 9.31 -25.78
C SER A 147 3.97 7.78 -25.68
N ILE A 148 3.53 7.15 -26.76
CA ILE A 148 3.63 5.70 -26.99
C ILE A 148 4.32 5.55 -28.34
N GLU A 149 5.60 5.18 -28.32
CA GLU A 149 6.45 5.13 -29.52
C GLU A 149 7.18 3.79 -29.56
N GLY A 150 6.90 3.00 -30.60
CA GLY A 150 7.41 1.64 -30.73
C GLY A 150 7.07 0.80 -29.49
N ASN A 151 8.11 0.28 -28.83
CA ASN A 151 8.00 -0.54 -27.62
C ASN A 151 8.08 0.24 -26.30
N THR A 152 8.03 1.57 -26.35
CA THR A 152 8.18 2.42 -25.17
C THR A 152 6.92 3.23 -24.91
N LEU A 153 6.37 3.08 -23.70
CA LEU A 153 5.34 3.94 -23.14
C LEU A 153 6.04 4.97 -22.23
N ASN A 154 6.09 6.22 -22.66
CA ASN A 154 6.63 7.31 -21.87
C ASN A 154 5.53 7.84 -20.94
N ILE A 155 5.62 7.48 -19.66
CA ILE A 155 4.67 7.88 -18.63
C ILE A 155 5.44 8.45 -17.45
N GLN A 156 4.91 9.51 -16.83
CA GLN A 156 5.56 10.14 -15.68
C GLN A 156 4.57 10.38 -14.56
N LYS A 157 5.09 10.40 -13.33
CA LYS A 157 4.38 10.90 -12.16
C LYS A 157 4.31 12.42 -12.29
N GLU A 158 3.10 12.96 -12.39
CA GLU A 158 2.86 14.41 -12.51
C GLU A 158 2.81 15.03 -11.10
N LYS A 159 1.98 14.46 -10.24
CA LYS A 159 1.79 14.90 -8.86
C LYS A 159 1.37 13.74 -7.94
N ILE A 160 1.52 13.95 -6.65
CA ILE A 160 0.94 13.10 -5.59
C ILE A 160 -0.05 13.93 -4.79
N ILE A 161 -1.19 13.32 -4.45
CA ILE A 161 -2.25 13.91 -3.65
C ILE A 161 -2.27 13.17 -2.32
N TYR A 162 -1.97 13.90 -1.24
CA TYR A 162 -2.08 13.40 0.12
C TYR A 162 -3.43 13.78 0.69
N THR A 163 -4.16 12.82 1.24
CA THR A 163 -5.41 13.07 1.97
C THR A 163 -5.17 12.83 3.45
N TYR A 164 -5.69 13.72 4.28
CA TYR A 164 -5.53 13.70 5.73
C TYR A 164 -6.87 13.52 6.44
N SER A 165 -6.82 13.12 7.71
CA SER A 165 -8.00 12.82 8.54
C SER A 165 -8.95 13.97 8.79
N ASN A 166 -8.52 15.20 8.52
CA ASN A 166 -9.37 16.38 8.52
C ASN A 166 -10.03 16.66 7.16
N ASN A 167 -10.02 15.69 6.24
CA ASN A 167 -10.48 15.77 4.85
C ASN A 167 -9.74 16.81 3.99
N GLN A 168 -8.61 17.34 4.45
CA GLN A 168 -7.75 18.17 3.60
C GLN A 168 -7.00 17.29 2.62
N SER A 169 -6.91 17.77 1.37
CA SER A 169 -6.05 17.17 0.36
C SER A 169 -5.00 18.18 -0.08
N ILE A 170 -3.74 17.75 -0.12
CA ILE A 170 -2.62 18.58 -0.57
C ILE A 170 -1.92 17.91 -1.73
N GLU A 171 -1.75 18.66 -2.82
CA GLU A 171 -1.03 18.21 -4.01
C GLU A 171 0.44 18.62 -3.94
N LYS A 172 1.32 17.72 -4.36
CA LYS A 172 2.75 18.00 -4.55
C LYS A 172 3.20 17.51 -5.93
N PRO A 173 3.79 18.39 -6.77
CA PRO A 173 4.33 17.96 -8.06
C PRO A 173 5.59 17.10 -7.86
N PHE A 174 5.80 16.14 -8.76
CA PHE A 174 7.08 15.42 -8.81
C PHE A 174 8.12 16.27 -9.53
N LEU A 175 9.16 16.70 -8.80
CA LEU A 175 10.33 17.37 -9.40
C LEU A 175 11.36 16.35 -9.94
N ASN A 176 11.36 15.14 -9.37
CA ASN A 176 12.22 14.03 -9.76
C ASN A 176 11.41 12.73 -9.74
N GLN A 177 11.45 11.95 -10.83
CA GLN A 177 10.67 10.71 -10.96
C GLN A 177 11.09 9.60 -9.98
N ASN A 178 12.33 9.68 -9.48
CA ASN A 178 12.91 8.70 -8.56
C ASN A 178 12.70 9.04 -7.08
N GLN A 179 12.19 10.25 -6.78
CA GLN A 179 11.98 10.70 -5.41
C GLN A 179 10.51 11.05 -5.20
N THR A 180 9.85 10.30 -4.33
CA THR A 180 8.50 10.64 -3.88
C THR A 180 8.58 11.86 -2.97
N PRO A 181 7.82 12.94 -3.24
CA PRO A 181 7.74 14.09 -2.34
C PRO A 181 7.36 13.64 -0.92
N GLU A 182 7.78 14.40 0.08
CA GLU A 182 7.33 14.17 1.45
C GLU A 182 5.96 14.82 1.68
N PRO A 183 5.10 14.20 2.51
CA PRO A 183 3.83 14.78 2.86
C PRO A 183 4.11 15.98 3.79
N PRO A 184 3.49 17.15 3.55
CA PRO A 184 3.63 18.27 4.47
C PRO A 184 3.12 17.89 5.86
N PHE A 185 3.78 18.44 6.88
CA PHE A 185 3.33 18.30 8.26
C PHE A 185 2.03 19.08 8.45
N ILE A 186 0.95 18.35 8.71
CA ILE A 186 -0.30 18.93 9.21
C ILE A 186 -0.29 18.71 10.71
N GLY A 187 -0.46 19.79 11.47
CA GLY A 187 -0.53 19.72 12.92
C GLY A 187 -1.68 18.84 13.44
N PRO A 188 -1.75 18.61 14.76
CA PRO A 188 -2.80 17.79 15.35
C PRO A 188 -4.19 18.31 14.98
N SER A 189 -5.16 17.40 14.82
CA SER A 189 -6.56 17.78 14.59
C SER A 189 -7.16 18.49 15.81
N TRP A 190 -8.24 19.24 15.60
CA TRP A 190 -8.98 19.88 16.70
C TRP A 190 -9.49 18.86 17.73
N ASP A 191 -9.86 17.68 17.30
CA ASP A 191 -10.28 16.59 18.18
C ASP A 191 -9.15 16.18 19.12
N PHE A 192 -7.91 16.07 18.62
CA PHE A 192 -6.75 15.80 19.46
C PHE A 192 -6.62 16.86 20.58
N TYR A 193 -6.71 18.16 20.23
CA TYR A 193 -6.66 19.23 21.23
C TYR A 193 -7.82 19.15 22.23
N PHE A 194 -9.04 18.82 21.77
CA PHE A 194 -10.18 18.67 22.66
C PHE A 194 -10.00 17.50 23.64
N TYR A 195 -9.58 16.33 23.17
CA TYR A 195 -9.41 15.15 24.02
C TYR A 195 -8.24 15.25 24.98
N PHE A 196 -7.09 15.76 24.53
CA PHE A 196 -5.85 15.74 25.31
C PHE A 196 -5.59 17.04 26.07
N VAL A 197 -6.25 18.15 25.74
CA VAL A 197 -6.10 19.43 26.44
C VAL A 197 -7.43 19.90 27.02
N GLY A 198 -8.48 19.94 26.20
CA GLY A 198 -9.80 20.43 26.62
C GLY A 198 -10.44 19.60 27.74
N LEU A 199 -10.51 18.29 27.57
CA LEU A 199 -11.10 17.36 28.55
C LEU A 199 -10.39 17.38 29.91
N PRO A 200 -9.05 17.33 29.98
CA PRO A 200 -8.31 17.49 31.24
C PRO A 200 -8.56 18.84 31.92
N LEU A 201 -8.62 19.94 31.16
CA LEU A 201 -8.91 21.26 31.71
C LEU A 201 -10.34 21.35 32.26
N LEU A 202 -11.32 20.78 31.55
CA LEU A 202 -12.71 20.69 32.03
C LEU A 202 -12.81 19.84 33.30
N ALA A 203 -12.12 18.70 33.34
CA ALA A 203 -12.06 17.85 34.53
C ALA A 203 -11.46 18.61 35.73
N LEU A 204 -10.37 19.35 35.51
CA LEU A 204 -9.73 20.17 36.54
C LEU A 204 -10.66 21.30 37.03
N ALA A 205 -11.38 21.97 36.13
CA ALA A 205 -12.36 22.99 36.48
C ALA A 205 -13.51 22.44 37.33
N VAL A 206 -14.02 21.24 36.99
CA VAL A 206 -15.06 20.56 37.79
C VAL A 206 -14.55 20.19 39.17
N ILE A 207 -13.33 19.65 39.27
CA ILE A 207 -12.70 19.31 40.55
C ILE A 207 -12.57 20.57 41.42
N LEU A 208 -12.04 21.67 40.87
CA LEU A 208 -11.92 22.94 41.58
C LEU A 208 -13.28 23.49 42.02
N PHE A 209 -14.30 23.42 41.15
CA PHE A 209 -15.66 23.85 41.49
C PHE A 209 -16.24 23.05 42.67
N ILE A 210 -16.05 21.72 42.68
CA ILE A 210 -16.47 20.86 43.80
C ILE A 210 -15.76 21.26 45.10
N PHE A 211 -14.45 21.53 45.05
CA PHE A 211 -13.69 21.97 46.22
C PHE A 211 -14.14 23.33 46.76
N ILE A 212 -14.42 24.30 45.87
CA ILE A 212 -14.93 25.62 46.26
C ILE A 212 -16.30 25.50 46.91
N ARG A 213 -17.20 24.69 46.34
CA ARG A 213 -18.59 24.55 46.83
C ARG A 213 -18.70 23.71 48.11
N ARG A 214 -17.71 22.86 48.41
CA ARG A 214 -17.66 22.05 49.64
C ARG A 214 -17.06 22.78 50.85
N ARG A 215 -16.43 23.93 50.63
CA ARG A 215 -16.07 24.88 51.69
C ARG A 215 -17.25 25.79 52.02
#